data_AF-A0A9X8E8B8-F1
#
_entry.id   AF-A0A9X8E8B8-F1
#
_cell.length_a   1.000
_cell.length_b   1.000
_cell.length_c   1.000
_cell.angle_alpha   90.00
_cell.angle_beta   90.00
_cell.angle_gamma   90.00
#
_symmetry.space_group_name_H-M   'P 1'
#
loop_
_entity.id
_entity.type
_entity.pdbx_description
1 polymer ?
#
loop_
_entity_poly.entity_id
_entity_poly.type
_entity_poly.pdbx_seq_one_letter_code
_entity_poly.pdbx_strand_id
1 'polypeptide(L)'
;MPGGVWPKGHLTEQGVADMERRGRAFRRRYQVFLANMNIHDVVYATSTNIRRTILSAQSFLAGLCHDIDGLTSDNPFVLHTVDPKELTPILTGHDYRQGAQHAREVALSTLSGYKALEDAVKDVLGIRGVMAPQRRRLTLVSAHDNSLVALVCALQLHHSSGIIAPSYGSMLVVEVYRDNLDGSHHVDVHWDGKPLRFPNQTTSLVPIQVLHAAIASFVQAHSPAHSSI
;
A
#
# COMPACT_ATOMS: atom_id res chain seq x y z
N MET A 1 6.89 -16.12 -14.43
CA MET A 1 8.28 -15.70 -14.76
C MET A 1 9.12 -15.92 -13.52
N PRO A 2 10.20 -16.73 -13.57
CA PRO A 2 11.04 -16.92 -12.39
C PRO A 2 11.82 -15.63 -12.16
N GLY A 3 11.50 -14.91 -11.08
CA GLY A 3 12.33 -13.81 -10.61
C GLY A 3 13.64 -14.34 -10.03
N GLY A 4 14.70 -13.53 -10.12
CA GLY A 4 15.95 -13.77 -9.40
C GLY A 4 17.06 -14.46 -10.20
N VAL A 5 17.49 -13.89 -11.32
CA VAL A 5 18.89 -14.05 -11.75
C VAL A 5 19.62 -12.73 -11.49
N TRP A 6 20.91 -12.84 -11.19
CA TRP A 6 21.81 -11.83 -10.64
C TRP A 6 21.60 -10.38 -11.17
N PRO A 7 21.74 -9.33 -10.31
CA PRO A 7 21.99 -9.37 -8.87
C PRO A 7 20.68 -9.57 -8.09
N LYS A 8 20.67 -10.53 -7.15
CA LYS A 8 19.47 -10.95 -6.41
C LYS A 8 18.79 -9.76 -5.70
N GLY A 9 17.47 -9.73 -5.70
CA GLY A 9 16.67 -8.70 -5.02
C GLY A 9 16.68 -7.31 -5.67
N HIS A 10 17.33 -7.15 -6.83
CA HIS A 10 17.30 -5.91 -7.61
C HIS A 10 16.12 -5.90 -8.58
N LEU A 11 15.63 -4.71 -8.91
CA LEU A 11 14.66 -4.54 -9.99
C LEU A 11 15.36 -4.80 -11.33
N THR A 12 14.77 -5.66 -12.17
CA THR A 12 15.28 -5.96 -13.51
C THR A 12 14.85 -4.89 -14.51
N GLU A 13 15.48 -4.83 -15.69
CA GLU A 13 15.05 -3.96 -16.79
C GLU A 13 13.59 -4.23 -17.19
N GLN A 14 13.19 -5.50 -17.21
CA GLN A 14 11.80 -5.88 -17.42
C GLN A 14 10.89 -5.29 -16.33
N GLY A 15 11.30 -5.38 -15.06
CA GLY A 15 10.56 -4.80 -13.94
C GLY A 15 10.42 -3.28 -14.02
N VAL A 16 11.47 -2.58 -14.48
CA VAL A 16 11.41 -1.13 -14.78
C VAL A 16 10.37 -0.85 -15.85
N ALA A 17 10.47 -1.53 -17.00
CA ALA A 17 9.55 -1.34 -18.11
C ALA A 17 8.10 -1.67 -17.73
N ASP A 18 7.88 -2.70 -16.91
CA ASP A 18 6.56 -3.09 -16.41
C ASP A 18 5.96 -1.99 -15.52
N MET A 19 6.72 -1.46 -14.57
CA MET A 19 6.26 -0.39 -13.67
C MET A 19 5.98 0.90 -14.44
N GLU A 20 6.81 1.24 -15.43
CA GLU A 20 6.60 2.40 -16.29
C GLU A 20 5.33 2.28 -17.15
N ARG A 21 5.08 1.09 -17.73
CA ARG A 21 3.82 0.82 -18.45
C ARG A 21 2.60 0.91 -17.53
N ARG A 22 2.72 0.44 -16.28
CA ARG A 22 1.67 0.59 -15.26
C ARG A 22 1.42 2.07 -14.92
N GLY A 23 2.48 2.85 -14.73
CA GLY A 23 2.41 4.30 -14.51
C GLY A 23 1.64 5.02 -15.63
N ARG A 24 1.99 4.72 -16.89
CA ARG A 24 1.26 5.26 -18.06
C ARG A 24 -0.20 4.86 -18.10
N ALA A 25 -0.51 3.59 -17.80
CA ALA A 25 -1.88 3.12 -17.75
C ALA A 25 -2.68 3.82 -16.64
N PHE A 26 -2.06 4.04 -15.48
CA PHE A 26 -2.64 4.79 -14.38
C PHE A 26 -2.91 6.25 -14.78
N ARG A 27 -1.93 6.93 -15.41
CA ARG A 27 -2.09 8.30 -15.93
C ARG A 27 -3.30 8.42 -16.86
N ARG A 28 -3.45 7.49 -17.81
CA ARG A 28 -4.60 7.46 -18.71
C ARG A 28 -5.93 7.26 -17.97
N ARG A 29 -5.99 6.34 -17.01
CA ARG A 29 -7.21 6.07 -16.22
C ARG A 29 -7.67 7.31 -15.44
N TYR A 30 -6.74 8.04 -14.83
CA TYR A 30 -7.06 9.19 -13.97
C TYR A 30 -6.79 10.55 -14.62
N GLN A 31 -6.72 10.61 -15.95
CA GLN A 31 -6.34 11.82 -16.68
C GLN A 31 -7.21 13.03 -16.30
N VAL A 32 -8.53 12.83 -16.19
CA VAL A 32 -9.50 13.88 -15.84
C VAL A 32 -9.36 14.28 -14.37
N PHE A 33 -9.21 13.29 -13.48
CA PHE A 33 -9.10 13.50 -12.03
C PHE A 33 -7.82 14.25 -11.65
N LEU A 34 -6.75 14.03 -12.41
CA LEU A 34 -5.43 14.64 -12.24
C LEU A 34 -5.17 15.81 -13.21
N ALA A 35 -6.16 16.27 -13.99
CA ALA A 35 -5.98 17.34 -14.96
C ALA A 35 -5.76 18.71 -14.29
N ASN A 36 -5.02 19.60 -14.97
CA ASN A 36 -4.92 21.03 -14.66
C ASN A 36 -4.42 21.39 -13.25
N MET A 37 -3.60 20.55 -12.64
CA MET A 37 -3.05 20.82 -11.30
C MET A 37 -1.56 20.55 -11.26
N ASN A 38 -0.89 21.30 -10.39
CA ASN A 38 0.49 21.07 -10.06
C ASN A 38 0.60 19.72 -9.33
N ILE A 39 1.38 18.80 -9.91
CA ILE A 39 1.56 17.45 -9.40
C ILE A 39 2.13 17.42 -7.97
N HIS A 40 2.91 18.43 -7.59
CA HIS A 40 3.49 18.59 -6.26
C HIS A 40 2.41 18.82 -5.18
N ASP A 41 1.25 19.38 -5.56
CA ASP A 41 0.16 19.65 -4.62
C ASP A 41 -0.77 18.44 -4.46
N VAL A 42 -0.91 17.65 -5.53
CA VAL A 42 -1.97 16.65 -5.64
C VAL A 42 -1.50 15.21 -5.52
N VAL A 43 -0.21 14.93 -5.76
CA VAL A 43 0.37 13.59 -5.61
C VAL A 43 1.38 13.58 -4.48
N TYR A 44 1.15 12.67 -3.54
CA TYR A 44 2.15 12.29 -2.55
C TYR A 44 2.67 10.90 -2.87
N ALA A 45 3.99 10.73 -2.96
CA ALA A 45 4.60 9.42 -3.16
C ALA A 45 5.57 9.08 -2.05
N THR A 46 5.46 7.86 -1.55
CA THR A 46 6.37 7.31 -0.55
C THR A 46 6.79 5.89 -0.91
N SER A 47 8.00 5.51 -0.53
CA SER A 47 8.50 4.14 -0.66
C SER A 47 9.21 3.70 0.61
N THR A 48 9.24 2.39 0.89
CA THR A 48 10.20 1.86 1.86
C THR A 48 11.62 2.12 1.37
N ASN A 49 12.57 2.33 2.29
CA ASN A 49 13.97 2.64 1.94
C ASN A 49 14.74 1.38 1.46
N ILE A 50 14.20 0.69 0.46
CA ILE A 50 14.79 -0.48 -0.17
C ILE A 50 14.95 -0.18 -1.66
N ARG A 51 16.13 -0.44 -2.22
CA ARG A 51 16.46 -0.09 -3.61
C ARG A 51 15.42 -0.58 -4.64
N ARG A 52 14.88 -1.80 -4.49
CA ARG A 52 13.87 -2.33 -5.42
C ARG A 52 12.52 -1.61 -5.34
N THR A 53 12.09 -1.17 -4.16
CA THR A 53 10.82 -0.47 -3.97
C THR A 53 10.96 0.98 -4.43
N ILE A 54 12.09 1.63 -4.11
CA ILE A 54 12.42 2.97 -4.62
C ILE A 54 12.45 2.97 -6.15
N LEU A 55 13.19 2.05 -6.77
CA LEU A 55 13.27 1.98 -8.24
C LEU A 55 11.92 1.64 -8.87
N SER A 56 11.09 0.81 -8.22
CA SER A 56 9.74 0.52 -8.72
C SER A 56 8.85 1.76 -8.66
N ALA A 57 8.91 2.51 -7.56
CA ALA A 57 8.19 3.77 -7.40
C ALA A 57 8.64 4.81 -8.43
N GLN A 58 9.96 4.98 -8.63
CA GLN A 58 10.52 5.89 -9.64
C GLN A 58 10.09 5.49 -11.05
N SER A 59 10.16 4.20 -11.40
CA SER A 59 9.74 3.70 -12.71
C SER A 59 8.25 3.94 -12.94
N PHE A 60 7.42 3.71 -11.91
CA PHE A 60 5.99 4.03 -11.97
C PHE A 60 5.73 5.52 -12.14
N LEU A 61 6.41 6.37 -11.37
CA LEU A 61 6.27 7.83 -11.43
C LEU A 61 6.75 8.38 -12.79
N ALA A 62 7.80 7.83 -13.38
CA ALA A 62 8.23 8.17 -14.73
C ALA A 62 7.11 7.92 -15.77
N GLY A 63 6.39 6.80 -15.61
CA GLY A 63 5.21 6.50 -16.40
C GLY A 63 3.99 7.37 -16.05
N LEU A 64 3.78 7.72 -14.78
CA LEU A 64 2.63 8.52 -14.33
C LEU A 64 2.74 9.98 -14.77
N CYS A 65 3.96 10.52 -14.72
CA CYS A 65 4.25 11.94 -14.92
C CYS A 65 4.82 12.26 -16.31
N HIS A 66 4.67 11.34 -17.26
CA HIS A 66 5.35 11.42 -18.57
C HIS A 66 4.92 12.63 -19.43
N ASP A 67 3.74 13.18 -19.17
CA ASP A 67 3.09 14.29 -19.90
C ASP A 67 2.92 15.54 -19.02
N ILE A 68 3.64 15.61 -17.90
CA ILE A 68 3.56 16.74 -16.98
C ILE A 68 4.62 17.77 -17.37
N ASP A 69 4.16 18.92 -17.82
CA ASP A 69 5.02 20.06 -18.09
C ASP A 69 5.63 20.62 -16.79
N GLY A 70 6.89 21.03 -16.85
CA GLY A 70 7.57 21.71 -15.74
C GLY A 70 8.31 20.79 -14.74
N LEU A 71 8.32 19.48 -14.94
CA LEU A 71 9.26 18.59 -14.25
C LEU A 71 10.65 18.70 -14.90
N THR A 72 11.60 19.26 -14.17
CA THR A 72 12.99 19.45 -14.62
C THR A 72 13.96 19.01 -13.52
N SER A 73 15.26 19.03 -13.79
CA SER A 73 16.28 18.82 -12.77
C SER A 73 16.19 19.84 -11.62
N ASP A 74 15.75 21.06 -11.90
CA ASP A 74 15.59 22.14 -10.92
C ASP A 74 14.22 22.13 -10.23
N ASN A 75 13.27 21.35 -10.76
CA ASN A 75 11.95 21.14 -10.17
C ASN A 75 11.56 19.64 -10.25
N PRO A 76 12.24 18.76 -9.49
CA PRO A 76 12.01 17.33 -9.57
C PRO A 76 10.77 16.91 -8.77
N PHE A 77 10.10 15.85 -9.20
CA PHE A 77 9.10 15.17 -8.37
C PHE A 77 9.78 14.50 -7.17
N VAL A 78 9.28 14.76 -5.96
CA VAL A 78 9.86 14.24 -4.73
C VAL A 78 9.23 12.89 -4.36
N LEU A 79 10.05 11.84 -4.36
CA LEU A 79 9.71 10.55 -3.75
C LEU A 79 10.25 10.53 -2.32
N HIS A 80 9.35 10.47 -1.34
CA HIS A 80 9.75 10.34 0.05
C HIS A 80 10.15 8.90 0.35
N THR A 81 11.32 8.69 0.94
CA THR A 81 11.65 7.41 1.54
C THR A 81 11.28 7.47 3.01
N VAL A 82 10.47 6.52 3.44
CA VAL A 82 10.39 6.19 4.85
C VAL A 82 11.36 5.05 5.06
N ASP A 83 12.09 5.08 6.18
CA ASP A 83 12.73 3.85 6.65
C ASP A 83 11.71 2.72 6.52
N PRO A 84 12.13 1.53 6.06
CA PRO A 84 11.20 0.44 5.98
C PRO A 84 10.57 0.35 7.36
N LYS A 85 9.27 0.62 7.46
CA LYS A 85 8.48 0.20 8.61
C LYS A 85 8.35 -1.30 8.45
N GLU A 86 9.49 -1.97 8.65
CA GLU A 86 9.60 -3.40 8.66
C GLU A 86 9.36 -3.83 10.08
N LEU A 87 8.49 -4.82 10.21
CA LEU A 87 8.35 -5.61 11.41
C LEU A 87 9.63 -6.47 11.66
N THR A 88 10.85 -6.09 11.20
CA THR A 88 12.18 -6.68 11.55
C THR A 88 13.40 -5.99 10.86
N PRO A 89 14.67 -6.14 11.36
CA PRO A 89 15.88 -5.42 10.89
C PRO A 89 16.86 -6.22 9.99
N ILE A 90 17.82 -5.54 9.33
CA ILE A 90 18.82 -6.14 8.43
C ILE A 90 19.83 -7.02 9.17
N LEU A 91 19.74 -8.32 8.90
CA LEU A 91 20.61 -9.40 9.36
C LEU A 91 21.11 -10.17 8.14
N THR A 92 22.18 -10.96 8.27
CA THR A 92 22.46 -11.94 7.21
C THR A 92 21.25 -12.87 7.07
N GLY A 93 21.00 -13.42 5.87
CA GLY A 93 19.76 -14.18 5.62
C GLY A 93 19.58 -15.41 6.52
N HIS A 94 20.64 -15.89 7.16
CA HIS A 94 20.60 -16.98 8.14
C HIS A 94 20.26 -16.46 9.55
N ASP A 95 20.94 -15.40 10.00
CA ASP A 95 20.71 -14.76 11.30
C ASP A 95 19.28 -14.19 11.42
N TYR A 96 18.71 -13.76 10.28
CA TYR A 96 17.33 -13.27 10.18
C TYR A 96 16.30 -14.36 10.53
N ARG A 97 16.49 -15.58 10.03
CA ARG A 97 15.51 -16.66 10.24
C ARG A 97 15.59 -17.19 11.66
N GLN A 98 16.80 -17.44 12.17
CA GLN A 98 16.97 -17.98 13.51
C GLN A 98 16.60 -16.97 14.61
N GLY A 99 17.01 -15.71 14.49
CA GLY A 99 16.67 -14.67 15.46
C GLY A 99 15.17 -14.33 15.47
N ALA A 100 14.53 -14.20 14.31
CA ALA A 100 13.11 -13.86 14.20
C ALA A 100 12.19 -15.01 14.61
N GLN A 101 12.53 -16.25 14.30
CA GLN A 101 11.76 -17.42 14.75
C GLN A 101 11.88 -17.58 16.27
N HIS A 102 13.09 -17.49 16.83
CA HIS A 102 13.29 -17.63 18.26
C HIS A 102 12.61 -16.52 19.06
N ALA A 103 12.74 -15.25 18.66
CA ALA A 103 12.09 -14.13 19.34
C ALA A 103 10.55 -14.15 19.20
N ARG A 104 10.03 -14.56 18.02
CA ARG A 104 8.58 -14.74 17.81
C ARG A 104 8.04 -15.91 18.64
N GLU A 105 8.77 -17.01 18.75
CA GLU A 105 8.37 -18.18 19.55
C GLU A 105 8.39 -17.87 21.04
N VAL A 106 9.41 -17.16 21.55
CA VAL A 106 9.46 -16.66 22.93
C VAL A 106 8.30 -15.68 23.18
N ALA A 107 8.03 -14.73 22.29
CA ALA A 107 6.93 -13.78 22.45
C ALA A 107 5.52 -14.42 22.36
N LEU A 108 5.33 -15.41 21.48
CA LEU A 108 4.07 -16.18 21.38
C LEU A 108 3.84 -17.08 22.61
N SER A 109 4.91 -17.51 23.29
CA SER A 109 4.81 -18.44 24.42
C SER A 109 4.85 -17.78 25.80
N THR A 110 5.37 -16.56 25.92
CA THR A 110 5.57 -15.89 27.22
C THR A 110 4.75 -14.61 27.42
N LEU A 111 4.12 -14.06 26.36
CA LEU A 111 3.43 -12.76 26.39
C LEU A 111 2.03 -12.84 25.75
N SER A 112 0.97 -12.73 26.55
CA SER A 112 -0.42 -12.75 26.06
C SER A 112 -0.79 -11.45 25.33
N GLY A 113 -1.40 -11.56 24.14
CA GLY A 113 -1.87 -10.40 23.35
C GLY A 113 -0.87 -9.81 22.34
N TYR A 114 0.36 -10.33 22.26
CA TYR A 114 1.40 -9.85 21.34
C TYR A 114 0.99 -9.81 19.86
N LYS A 115 0.15 -10.75 19.42
CA LYS A 115 -0.39 -10.81 18.04
C LYS A 115 -1.28 -9.61 17.70
N ALA A 116 -2.08 -9.15 18.65
CA ALA A 116 -3.06 -8.08 18.47
C ALA A 116 -2.37 -6.69 18.33
N LEU A 117 -1.26 -6.52 19.04
CA LEU A 117 -0.34 -5.38 18.94
C LEU A 117 0.33 -5.26 17.55
N GLU A 118 0.68 -6.37 16.87
CA GLU A 118 1.29 -6.34 15.53
C GLU A 118 0.31 -5.87 14.44
N ASP A 119 -0.98 -6.08 14.65
CA ASP A 119 -2.03 -5.84 13.67
C ASP A 119 -2.57 -4.39 13.76
N ALA A 120 -2.74 -3.83 14.96
CA ALA A 120 -3.02 -2.39 15.13
C ALA A 120 -1.87 -1.49 14.61
N VAL A 121 -0.65 -2.02 14.57
CA VAL A 121 0.53 -1.35 14.00
C VAL A 121 0.42 -1.17 12.47
N LYS A 122 -0.26 -2.04 11.72
CA LYS A 122 -0.56 -1.78 10.28
C LYS A 122 -1.61 -0.69 10.08
N ASP A 123 -2.40 -0.44 11.12
CA ASP A 123 -3.49 0.53 11.17
C ASP A 123 -2.97 1.98 11.35
N VAL A 124 -1.93 2.16 12.17
CA VAL A 124 -1.26 3.45 12.41
C VAL A 124 -0.37 3.89 11.25
N LEU A 125 0.14 2.95 10.44
CA LEU A 125 1.31 3.18 9.58
C LEU A 125 1.02 3.58 8.14
N GLY A 126 -0.03 4.38 7.99
CA GLY A 126 0.25 5.60 7.26
C GLY A 126 1.55 6.25 7.78
N ILE A 127 2.46 6.66 6.91
CA ILE A 127 2.34 8.08 6.54
C ILE A 127 2.05 8.96 7.79
N ARG A 128 2.92 8.87 8.80
CA ARG A 128 2.93 9.69 10.02
C ARG A 128 4.37 10.08 10.24
N GLY A 129 4.61 11.36 10.00
CA GLY A 129 5.90 11.96 9.68
C GLY A 129 5.70 12.93 8.52
N VAL A 130 5.16 14.12 8.82
CA VAL A 130 4.88 15.25 7.90
C VAL A 130 3.81 14.92 6.86
N MET A 131 2.65 15.55 6.91
CA MET A 131 2.37 16.69 6.04
C MET A 131 1.02 17.29 6.42
N ALA A 132 0.98 18.61 6.36
CA ALA A 132 -0.20 19.46 6.47
C ALA A 132 -1.39 18.94 5.63
N PRO A 133 -2.63 19.37 5.94
CA PRO A 133 -3.79 19.15 5.09
C PRO A 133 -3.59 19.89 3.76
N GLN A 134 -2.84 19.29 2.84
CA GLN A 134 -2.76 19.71 1.45
C GLN A 134 -3.82 18.95 0.65
N ARG A 135 -4.32 19.59 -0.42
CA ARG A 135 -5.39 19.08 -1.32
C ARG A 135 -4.91 17.88 -2.15
N ARG A 136 -4.50 16.81 -1.47
CA ARG A 136 -4.00 15.57 -2.07
C ARG A 136 -5.15 14.83 -2.75
N ARG A 137 -4.91 14.43 -3.98
CA ARG A 137 -5.83 13.61 -4.77
C ARG A 137 -5.33 12.19 -4.95
N LEU A 138 -4.01 11.98 -4.91
CA LEU A 138 -3.39 10.67 -5.07
C LEU A 138 -2.28 10.45 -4.02
N THR A 139 -2.28 9.26 -3.42
CA THR A 139 -1.19 8.78 -2.57
C THR A 139 -0.64 7.47 -3.15
N LEU A 140 0.65 7.48 -3.49
CA LEU A 140 1.39 6.29 -3.94
C LEU A 140 2.23 5.76 -2.78
N VAL A 141 2.06 4.48 -2.44
CA VAL A 141 2.90 3.78 -1.46
C VAL A 141 3.54 2.58 -2.15
N SER A 142 4.86 2.60 -2.29
CA SER A 142 5.62 1.45 -2.79
C SER A 142 6.19 0.63 -1.64
N ALA A 143 5.66 -0.59 -1.49
CA ALA A 143 5.95 -1.49 -0.38
C ALA A 143 6.20 -2.93 -0.89
N HIS A 144 5.92 -3.92 -0.06
CA HIS A 144 6.20 -5.33 -0.31
C HIS A 144 4.92 -6.13 -0.52
N ASP A 145 5.06 -7.32 -1.10
CA ASP A 145 3.99 -8.32 -1.26
C ASP A 145 3.26 -8.62 0.07
N ASN A 146 4.02 -8.80 1.16
CA ASN A 146 3.47 -9.02 2.50
C ASN A 146 2.58 -7.87 2.98
N SER A 147 2.83 -6.64 2.54
CA SER A 147 2.10 -5.43 2.93
C SER A 147 0.73 -5.45 2.27
N LEU A 148 0.67 -5.81 0.99
CA LEU A 148 -0.58 -5.93 0.25
C LEU A 148 -1.45 -7.06 0.80
N VAL A 149 -0.86 -8.23 1.06
CA VAL A 149 -1.58 -9.39 1.64
C VAL A 149 -2.13 -9.05 3.01
N ALA A 150 -1.30 -8.46 3.88
CA ALA A 150 -1.73 -8.10 5.23
C ALA A 150 -2.91 -7.12 5.21
N LEU A 151 -2.91 -6.13 4.31
CA LEU A 151 -3.98 -5.16 4.20
C LEU A 151 -5.28 -5.77 3.64
N VAL A 152 -5.19 -6.64 2.63
CA VAL A 152 -6.34 -7.41 2.13
C VAL A 152 -6.95 -8.27 3.23
N CYS A 153 -6.12 -8.95 4.03
CA CYS A 153 -6.59 -9.77 5.14
C CYS A 153 -7.23 -8.93 6.25
N ALA A 154 -6.60 -7.82 6.66
CA ALA A 154 -7.12 -6.94 7.71
C ALA A 154 -8.51 -6.39 7.36
N LEU A 155 -8.71 -6.01 6.09
CA LEU A 155 -9.97 -5.50 5.57
C LEU A 155 -10.94 -6.59 5.12
N GLN A 156 -10.55 -7.87 5.25
CA GLN A 156 -11.34 -9.05 4.85
C GLN A 156 -11.84 -8.96 3.40
N LEU A 157 -10.99 -8.46 2.50
CA LEU A 157 -11.35 -8.24 1.10
C LEU A 157 -11.33 -9.55 0.31
N HIS A 158 -12.43 -9.82 -0.38
CA HIS A 158 -12.58 -11.01 -1.22
C HIS A 158 -12.29 -10.68 -2.69
N HIS A 159 -11.36 -11.42 -3.28
CA HIS A 159 -11.17 -11.44 -4.73
C HIS A 159 -12.07 -12.50 -5.36
N SER A 160 -12.65 -12.22 -6.52
CA SER A 160 -13.57 -13.13 -7.23
C SER A 160 -12.96 -14.50 -7.58
N SER A 161 -11.63 -14.62 -7.59
CA SER A 161 -10.90 -15.88 -7.83
C SER A 161 -10.40 -16.61 -6.56
N GLY A 162 -10.72 -16.13 -5.36
CA GLY A 162 -10.46 -16.84 -4.08
C GLY A 162 -9.05 -16.75 -3.49
N ILE A 163 -7.97 -16.70 -4.30
CA ILE A 163 -6.58 -16.57 -3.80
C ILE A 163 -5.88 -15.39 -4.48
N ILE A 164 -5.23 -14.55 -3.68
CA ILE A 164 -4.38 -13.45 -4.13
C ILE A 164 -2.93 -13.74 -3.71
N ALA A 165 -2.15 -14.35 -4.60
CA ALA A 165 -0.70 -14.30 -4.49
C ALA A 165 -0.21 -13.07 -5.27
N PRO A 166 0.46 -12.08 -4.65
CA PRO A 166 0.91 -10.90 -5.37
C PRO A 166 1.94 -11.26 -6.43
N SER A 167 1.62 -10.98 -7.68
CA SER A 167 2.61 -10.95 -8.76
C SER A 167 3.54 -9.73 -8.63
N TYR A 168 4.64 -9.71 -9.37
CA TYR A 168 5.52 -8.54 -9.39
C TYR A 168 4.77 -7.28 -9.87
N GLY A 169 4.93 -6.20 -9.10
CA GLY A 169 4.26 -4.93 -9.37
C GLY A 169 2.74 -4.94 -9.15
N SER A 170 2.22 -5.90 -8.37
CA SER A 170 0.80 -5.91 -8.00
C SER A 170 0.42 -4.61 -7.29
N MET A 171 -0.78 -4.12 -7.57
CA MET A 171 -1.30 -2.90 -6.96
C MET A 171 -2.66 -3.15 -6.29
N LEU A 172 -2.77 -2.75 -5.03
CA LEU A 172 -4.05 -2.52 -4.36
C LEU A 172 -4.39 -1.04 -4.50
N VAL A 173 -5.53 -0.74 -5.13
CA VAL A 173 -6.00 0.62 -5.40
C VAL A 173 -7.30 0.84 -4.66
N VAL A 174 -7.35 1.91 -3.86
CA VAL A 174 -8.56 2.35 -3.14
C VAL A 174 -8.99 3.68 -3.72
N GLU A 175 -10.19 3.74 -4.28
CA GLU A 175 -10.79 4.93 -4.87
C GLU A 175 -11.91 5.43 -3.96
N VAL A 176 -11.95 6.76 -3.72
CA VAL A 176 -13.01 7.40 -2.92
C VAL A 176 -13.82 8.32 -3.82
N TYR A 177 -15.12 8.08 -3.84
CA TYR A 177 -16.11 8.81 -4.63
C TYR A 177 -16.99 9.65 -3.72
N ARG A 178 -17.46 10.79 -4.24
CA ARG A 178 -18.52 11.60 -3.63
C ARG A 178 -19.70 11.62 -4.58
N ASP A 179 -20.87 11.24 -4.09
CA ASP A 179 -22.12 11.34 -4.83
C ASP A 179 -22.50 12.82 -5.00
N ASN A 180 -22.89 13.21 -6.22
CA ASN A 180 -23.24 14.59 -6.53
C ASN A 180 -24.65 14.97 -6.08
N LEU A 181 -25.52 14.00 -5.79
CA LEU A 181 -26.91 14.21 -5.40
C LEU A 181 -27.03 14.53 -3.90
N ASP A 182 -26.42 13.71 -3.06
CA ASP A 182 -26.55 13.80 -1.59
C ASP A 182 -25.22 14.10 -0.88
N GLY A 183 -24.10 14.13 -1.61
CA GLY A 183 -22.78 14.36 -1.04
C GLY A 183 -22.21 13.18 -0.25
N SER A 184 -22.87 12.02 -0.26
CA SER A 184 -22.42 10.80 0.40
C SER A 184 -21.11 10.29 -0.22
N HIS A 185 -20.31 9.60 0.60
CA HIS A 185 -19.01 9.08 0.15
C HIS A 185 -19.08 7.57 -0.02
N HIS A 186 -18.47 7.11 -1.11
CA HIS A 186 -18.38 5.70 -1.47
C HIS A 186 -16.92 5.32 -1.70
N VAL A 187 -16.60 4.05 -1.51
CA VAL A 187 -15.26 3.50 -1.71
C VAL A 187 -15.32 2.31 -2.66
N ASP A 188 -14.36 2.22 -3.56
CA ASP A 188 -14.15 1.08 -4.46
C ASP A 188 -12.71 0.59 -4.34
N VAL A 189 -12.51 -0.72 -4.25
CA VAL A 189 -11.20 -1.32 -4.02
C VAL A 189 -10.87 -2.30 -5.13
N HIS A 190 -9.68 -2.18 -5.71
CA HIS A 190 -9.23 -2.97 -6.83
C HIS A 190 -7.87 -3.64 -6.58
N TRP A 191 -7.73 -4.88 -7.00
CA TRP A 191 -6.46 -5.60 -7.09
C TRP A 191 -6.07 -5.77 -8.56
N ASP A 192 -4.98 -5.14 -9.00
CA ASP A 192 -4.54 -5.17 -10.40
C ASP A 192 -5.67 -4.86 -11.41
N GLY A 193 -6.52 -3.88 -11.05
CA GLY A 193 -7.68 -3.46 -11.85
C GLY A 193 -8.92 -4.35 -11.75
N LYS A 194 -8.86 -5.46 -10.99
CA LYS A 194 -10.03 -6.31 -10.71
C LYS A 194 -10.69 -5.91 -9.39
N PRO A 195 -12.03 -5.87 -9.31
CA PRO A 195 -12.72 -5.46 -8.10
C PRO A 195 -12.49 -6.45 -6.94
N LEU A 196 -12.26 -5.90 -5.75
CA LEU A 196 -12.33 -6.59 -4.46
C LEU A 196 -13.64 -6.24 -3.76
N ARG A 197 -14.18 -7.17 -2.98
CA ARG A 197 -15.44 -6.97 -2.23
C ARG A 197 -15.20 -7.05 -0.74
N PHE A 198 -15.82 -6.15 0.00
CA PHE A 198 -15.92 -6.28 1.45
C PHE A 198 -16.86 -7.42 1.84
N PRO A 199 -16.78 -7.94 3.08
CA PRO A 199 -17.68 -8.98 3.56
C PRO A 199 -19.15 -8.58 3.42
N ASN A 200 -19.97 -9.54 2.97
CA ASN A 200 -21.41 -9.38 2.79
C ASN A 200 -21.84 -8.31 1.76
N GLN A 201 -20.92 -7.83 0.91
CA GLN A 201 -21.22 -6.88 -0.16
C GLN A 201 -21.30 -7.58 -1.52
N THR A 202 -22.30 -7.21 -2.33
CA THR A 202 -22.50 -7.76 -3.68
C THR A 202 -21.68 -7.03 -4.75
N THR A 203 -21.35 -5.76 -4.50
CA THR A 203 -20.55 -4.88 -5.36
C THR A 203 -19.23 -4.49 -4.69
N SER A 204 -18.27 -3.97 -5.46
CA SER A 204 -17.01 -3.43 -4.93
C SER A 204 -17.15 -1.97 -4.49
N LEU A 205 -17.96 -1.18 -5.21
CA LEU A 205 -18.37 0.15 -4.81
C LEU A 205 -19.40 0.05 -3.68
N VAL A 206 -19.05 0.57 -2.50
CA VAL A 206 -19.85 0.50 -1.28
C VAL A 206 -19.82 1.83 -0.52
N PRO A 207 -20.80 2.11 0.37
CA PRO A 207 -20.73 3.28 1.24
C PRO A 207 -19.45 3.28 2.08
N ILE A 208 -18.84 4.45 2.30
CA ILE A 208 -17.56 4.57 3.01
C ILE A 208 -17.61 3.99 4.44
N GLN A 209 -18.80 3.93 5.03
CA GLN A 209 -19.06 3.32 6.34
C GLN A 209 -18.67 1.84 6.38
N VAL A 210 -18.73 1.13 5.25
CA VAL A 210 -18.31 -0.28 5.17
C VAL A 210 -16.81 -0.41 5.41
N LEU A 211 -15.99 0.47 4.81
CA LEU A 211 -14.55 0.52 5.08
C LEU A 211 -14.27 0.90 6.54
N HIS A 212 -14.97 1.91 7.06
CA HIS A 212 -14.81 2.31 8.48
C HIS A 212 -15.15 1.16 9.42
N ALA A 213 -16.21 0.41 9.15
CA ALA A 213 -16.60 -0.75 9.94
C ALA A 213 -15.59 -1.88 9.86
N ALA A 214 -15.01 -2.14 8.67
CA ALA A 214 -13.95 -3.14 8.50
C ALA A 214 -12.71 -2.78 9.32
N ILE A 215 -12.27 -1.52 9.27
CA ILE A 215 -11.15 -1.01 10.08
C ILE A 215 -11.48 -1.11 11.56
N ALA A 216 -12.64 -0.61 12.00
CA ALA A 216 -13.05 -0.64 13.40
C ALA A 216 -13.16 -2.06 13.95
N SER A 217 -13.71 -3.00 13.17
CA SER A 217 -13.80 -4.41 13.53
C SER A 217 -12.41 -5.03 13.70
N PHE A 218 -11.49 -4.73 12.78
CA PHE A 218 -10.10 -5.17 12.89
C PHE A 218 -9.44 -4.62 14.15
N VAL A 219 -9.53 -3.31 14.41
CA VAL A 219 -8.99 -2.69 15.62
C VAL A 219 -9.60 -3.29 16.88
N GLN A 220 -10.92 -3.44 16.95
CA GLN A 220 -11.62 -3.94 18.14
C GLN A 220 -11.28 -5.39 18.44
N ALA A 221 -11.26 -6.26 17.42
CA ALA A 221 -10.88 -7.66 17.57
C ALA A 221 -9.42 -7.83 18.02
N HIS A 222 -8.60 -6.78 17.84
CA HIS A 222 -7.18 -6.78 18.15
C HIS A 222 -6.81 -5.67 19.16
N SER A 223 -7.78 -5.17 19.93
CA SER A 223 -7.56 -4.29 21.08
C SER A 223 -7.56 -5.12 22.38
N PRO A 224 -6.66 -4.87 23.33
CA PRO A 224 -6.69 -5.57 24.61
C PRO A 224 -7.98 -5.24 25.37
N ALA A 225 -8.70 -6.26 25.85
CA ALA A 225 -9.85 -6.04 26.72
C ALA A 225 -9.38 -5.35 28.01
N HIS A 226 -10.08 -4.31 28.46
CA HIS A 226 -9.90 -3.77 29.80
C HIS A 226 -10.13 -4.92 30.80
N SER A 227 -9.06 -5.39 31.42
CA SER A 227 -9.11 -6.26 32.58
C SER A 227 -9.80 -5.48 33.71
N SER A 228 -11.09 -5.73 33.90
CA SER A 228 -11.75 -5.38 35.16
C SER A 228 -11.20 -6.28 36.25
N ILE A 229 -10.41 -5.65 37.13
CA ILE A 229 -10.06 -5.98 38.53
C ILE A 229 -9.81 -7.46 38.86
#